data_AF-A0A7K9RWF0-F1
#
_entry.id   AF-A0A7K9RWF0-F1
#
_cell.length_a   1.000
_cell.length_b   1.000
_cell.length_c   1.000
_cell.angle_alpha   90.00
_cell.angle_beta   90.00
_cell.angle_gamma   90.00
#
_symmetry.space_group_name_H-M   'P 1'
#
loop_
_entity.id
_entity.type
_entity.pdbx_description
1 polymer ?
#
loop_
_entity_poly.entity_id
_entity_poly.type
_entity_poly.pdbx_seq_one_letter_code
_entity_poly.pdbx_strand_id
1 'polypeptide(L)'
;LNFSPQQVAGVCETLEESGDIERLGRFLWSLPVAPAACEALNKNESVLRARAIVAFHTGNYRELYHILENHKFTKESHAKLQALWLEAHYQEAEKLRGRPLGPVDKYRVRKKFPLPRTIWDGEQKTHCFKERTRHLLREWYLQDPYPNPSKKRELAQATGLTPTQVGNWFKNRRQRDRAAAAKNR
;
A
#
# COMPACT_ATOMS: atom_id res chain seq x y z
N LEU A 1 7.07 -15.68 33.54
CA LEU A 1 6.13 -14.65 34.02
C LEU A 1 4.73 -15.04 33.55
N ASN A 2 3.75 -15.18 34.44
CA ASN A 2 2.39 -15.58 34.07
C ASN A 2 1.49 -14.34 34.02
N PHE A 3 1.62 -13.55 32.96
CA PHE A 3 0.81 -12.35 32.74
C PHE A 3 -0.52 -12.71 32.09
N SER A 4 -1.59 -11.99 32.43
CA SER A 4 -2.82 -12.04 31.66
C SER A 4 -2.64 -11.41 30.27
N PRO A 5 -3.42 -11.80 29.25
CA PRO A 5 -3.34 -11.19 27.92
C PRO A 5 -3.50 -9.65 27.95
N GLN A 6 -4.32 -9.13 28.85
CA GLN A 6 -4.54 -7.69 29.02
C GLN A 6 -3.31 -6.99 29.62
N GLN A 7 -2.63 -7.62 30.58
CA GLN A 7 -1.36 -7.10 31.12
C GLN A 7 -0.28 -7.07 30.05
N VAL A 8 -0.19 -8.14 29.23
CA VAL A 8 0.74 -8.19 28.10
C VAL A 8 0.45 -7.08 27.10
N ALA A 9 -0.83 -6.83 26.78
CA ALA A 9 -1.25 -5.76 25.88
C ALA A 9 -0.82 -4.37 26.39
N GLY A 10 -1.07 -4.06 27.66
CA GLY A 10 -0.67 -2.77 28.24
C GLY A 10 0.84 -2.56 28.27
N VAL A 11 1.63 -3.61 28.50
CA VAL A 11 3.10 -3.55 28.39
C VAL A 11 3.52 -3.31 26.94
N CYS A 12 2.88 -3.97 25.97
CA CYS A 12 3.15 -3.76 24.55
C CYS A 12 2.87 -2.30 24.13
N GLU A 13 1.75 -1.73 24.55
CA GLU A 13 1.39 -0.33 24.27
C GLU A 13 2.40 0.65 24.88
N THR A 14 2.77 0.46 26.14
CA THR A 14 3.76 1.31 26.83
C THR A 14 5.13 1.28 26.14
N LEU A 15 5.58 0.10 25.74
CA LEU A 15 6.87 -0.07 25.05
C LEU A 15 6.81 0.46 23.61
N GLU A 16 5.66 0.31 22.93
CA GLU A 16 5.42 0.88 21.61
C GLU A 16 5.46 2.42 21.66
N GLU A 17 4.79 3.05 22.64
CA GLU A 17 4.74 4.51 22.81
C GLU A 17 6.09 5.12 23.18
N SER A 18 6.88 4.40 23.99
CA SER A 18 8.23 4.85 24.35
C SER A 18 9.25 4.68 23.21
N GLY A 19 8.92 3.93 22.15
CA GLY A 19 9.80 3.68 21.02
C GLY A 19 10.94 2.70 21.30
N ASP A 20 10.96 2.04 22.46
CA ASP A 20 11.98 1.04 22.83
C ASP A 20 11.66 -0.33 22.19
N ILE A 21 11.88 -0.40 20.87
CA ILE A 21 11.55 -1.59 20.07
C ILE A 21 12.42 -2.80 20.46
N GLU A 22 13.65 -2.56 20.89
CA GLU A 22 14.56 -3.61 21.37
C GLU A 22 14.01 -4.30 22.61
N ARG A 23 13.55 -3.51 23.59
CA ARG A 23 12.92 -4.03 24.80
C ARG A 23 11.57 -4.68 24.50
N LEU A 24 10.80 -4.12 23.55
CA LEU A 24 9.57 -4.74 23.07
C LEU A 24 9.83 -6.13 22.47
N GLY A 25 10.86 -6.27 21.64
CA GLY A 25 11.26 -7.55 21.06
C GLY A 25 11.64 -8.58 22.12
N ARG A 26 12.47 -8.20 23.11
CA ARG A 26 12.84 -9.09 24.23
C ARG A 26 11.63 -9.49 25.07
N PHE A 27 10.72 -8.55 25.33
CA PHE A 27 9.50 -8.83 26.07
C PHE A 27 8.63 -9.85 25.32
N LEU A 28 8.37 -9.63 24.03
CA LEU A 28 7.58 -10.54 23.20
C LEU A 28 8.20 -11.94 23.11
N TRP A 29 9.53 -12.04 23.03
CA TRP A 29 10.25 -13.31 23.04
C TRP A 29 10.14 -14.05 24.38
N SER A 30 10.02 -13.33 25.49
CA SER A 30 9.89 -13.91 26.83
C SER A 30 8.48 -14.41 27.19
N LEU A 31 7.49 -14.18 26.32
CA LEU A 31 6.12 -14.58 26.56
C LEU A 31 5.95 -16.11 26.56
N PRO A 32 5.00 -16.64 27.36
CA PRO A 32 4.78 -18.06 27.45
C PRO A 32 4.35 -18.66 26.11
N VAL A 33 5.02 -19.74 25.70
CA VAL A 33 4.73 -20.54 24.49
C VAL A 33 3.63 -21.59 24.70
N ALA A 34 3.00 -21.61 25.87
CA ALA A 34 1.88 -22.52 26.14
C ALA A 34 0.74 -22.28 25.12
N PRO A 35 0.21 -23.32 24.45
CA PRO A 35 -0.73 -23.15 23.34
C PRO A 35 -1.95 -22.27 23.67
N ALA A 36 -2.56 -22.46 24.84
CA ALA A 36 -3.71 -21.67 25.28
C ALA A 36 -3.38 -20.18 25.51
N ALA A 37 -2.21 -19.89 26.08
CA ALA A 37 -1.75 -18.51 26.26
C ALA A 37 -1.42 -17.86 24.90
N CYS A 38 -0.81 -18.62 24.00
CA CYS A 38 -0.45 -18.15 22.67
C CYS A 38 -1.70 -17.81 21.84
N GLU A 39 -2.74 -18.64 21.90
CA GLU A 39 -4.02 -18.36 21.23
C GLU A 39 -4.70 -17.10 21.79
N ALA A 40 -4.71 -16.93 23.12
CA ALA A 40 -5.27 -15.74 23.75
C ALA A 40 -4.50 -14.46 23.37
N LEU A 41 -3.18 -14.53 23.30
CA LEU A 41 -2.32 -13.41 22.88
C LEU A 41 -2.49 -13.08 21.40
N ASN A 42 -2.66 -14.09 20.53
CA ASN A 42 -2.89 -13.90 19.09
C ASN A 42 -4.27 -13.31 18.77
N LYS A 43 -5.17 -13.21 19.75
CA LYS A 43 -6.45 -12.50 19.62
C LYS A 43 -6.36 -11.03 20.05
N ASN A 44 -5.27 -10.62 20.70
CA ASN A 44 -5.10 -9.27 21.19
C ASN A 44 -4.43 -8.38 20.14
N GLU A 45 -5.13 -7.33 19.71
CA GLU A 45 -4.68 -6.42 18.67
C GLU A 45 -3.35 -5.74 19.02
N SER A 46 -3.19 -5.25 20.25
CA SER A 46 -1.99 -4.54 20.71
C SER A 46 -0.76 -5.43 20.67
N VAL A 47 -0.92 -6.72 21.01
CA VAL A 47 0.16 -7.72 20.92
C VAL A 47 0.52 -8.01 19.46
N LEU A 48 -0.48 -8.19 18.59
CA LEU A 48 -0.24 -8.41 17.15
C LEU A 48 0.45 -7.20 16.50
N ARG A 49 0.01 -5.98 16.84
CA ARG A 49 0.62 -4.73 16.36
C ARG A 49 2.06 -4.62 16.83
N ALA A 50 2.34 -4.90 18.10
CA ALA A 50 3.69 -4.92 18.64
C ALA A 50 4.60 -5.94 17.91
N ARG A 51 4.09 -7.14 17.64
CA ARG A 51 4.81 -8.14 16.84
C ARG A 51 5.10 -7.68 15.42
N ALA A 52 4.14 -7.03 14.76
CA ALA A 52 4.34 -6.44 13.44
C ALA A 52 5.44 -5.37 13.45
N ILE A 53 5.46 -4.50 14.46
CA ILE A 53 6.49 -3.46 14.62
C ILE A 53 7.88 -4.11 14.81
N VAL A 54 8.00 -5.09 15.70
CA VAL A 54 9.27 -5.80 15.92
C VAL A 54 9.72 -6.55 14.67
N ALA A 55 8.81 -7.21 13.96
CA ALA A 55 9.10 -7.89 12.69
C ALA A 55 9.63 -6.91 11.63
N PHE A 56 9.06 -5.70 11.55
CA PHE A 56 9.56 -4.65 10.66
C PHE A 56 10.98 -4.20 11.03
N HIS A 57 11.23 -3.88 12.30
CA HIS A 57 12.54 -3.39 12.76
C HIS A 57 13.66 -4.43 12.67
N THR A 58 13.32 -5.71 12.84
CA THR A 58 14.28 -6.83 12.68
C THR A 58 14.50 -7.23 11.23
N GLY A 59 13.82 -6.60 10.27
CA GLY A 59 13.89 -6.94 8.85
C GLY A 59 13.20 -8.26 8.47
N ASN A 60 12.42 -8.85 9.38
CA ASN A 60 11.65 -10.06 9.12
C ASN A 60 10.30 -9.71 8.46
N TYR A 61 10.36 -9.22 7.22
CA TYR A 61 9.14 -8.78 6.52
C TYR A 61 8.17 -9.91 6.21
N ARG A 62 8.64 -11.16 6.11
CA ARG A 62 7.76 -12.32 5.91
C ARG A 62 6.76 -12.48 7.05
N GLU A 63 7.24 -12.33 8.30
CA GLU A 63 6.38 -12.38 9.48
C GLU A 63 5.46 -11.16 9.56
N LEU A 64 5.99 -9.96 9.24
CA LEU A 64 5.17 -8.75 9.15
C LEU A 64 3.98 -8.97 8.19
N TYR A 65 4.22 -9.44 6.97
CA TYR A 65 3.17 -9.69 6.00
C TYR A 65 2.18 -10.75 6.49
N HIS A 66 2.67 -11.84 7.08
CA HIS A 66 1.82 -12.87 7.65
C HIS A 66 0.86 -12.32 8.71
N ILE A 67 1.36 -11.51 9.65
CA ILE A 67 0.52 -10.88 10.69
C ILE A 67 -0.53 -9.97 10.05
N LEU A 68 -0.09 -9.09 9.15
CA LEU A 68 -0.94 -8.08 8.53
C LEU A 68 -1.99 -8.66 7.60
N GLU A 69 -1.74 -9.79 6.94
CA GLU A 69 -2.70 -10.43 6.02
C GLU A 69 -3.73 -11.32 6.72
N ASN A 70 -3.41 -11.88 7.89
CA ASN A 70 -4.21 -12.92 8.53
C ASN A 70 -5.03 -12.45 9.74
N HIS A 71 -4.78 -11.25 10.27
CA HIS A 71 -5.50 -10.72 11.44
C HIS A 71 -6.16 -9.40 11.12
N LYS A 72 -7.42 -9.22 11.54
CA LYS A 72 -8.15 -7.95 11.35
C LYS A 72 -7.76 -6.96 12.44
N PHE A 73 -7.55 -5.71 12.05
CA PHE A 73 -7.21 -4.61 12.94
C PHE A 73 -8.31 -3.55 12.95
N THR A 74 -8.45 -2.84 14.06
CA THR A 74 -9.30 -1.65 14.15
C THR A 74 -8.74 -0.49 13.34
N LYS A 75 -9.60 0.48 13.01
CA LYS A 75 -9.24 1.66 12.21
C LYS A 75 -8.14 2.51 12.84
N GLU A 76 -8.03 2.49 14.17
CA GLU A 76 -7.01 3.21 14.93
C GLU A 76 -5.60 2.70 14.60
N SER A 77 -5.45 1.39 14.43
CA SER A 77 -4.18 0.76 14.06
C SER A 77 -3.87 0.86 12.56
N HIS A 78 -4.87 1.03 11.69
CA HIS A 78 -4.70 0.97 10.22
C HIS A 78 -3.60 1.88 9.72
N ALA A 79 -3.60 3.16 10.08
CA ALA A 79 -2.63 4.13 9.55
C ALA A 79 -1.18 3.70 9.81
N LYS A 80 -0.89 3.20 11.03
CA LYS A 80 0.43 2.72 11.41
C LYS A 80 0.81 1.44 10.65
N LEU A 81 -0.09 0.47 10.59
CA LEU A 81 0.17 -0.81 9.93
C LEU A 81 0.30 -0.68 8.40
N GLN A 82 -0.48 0.22 7.80
CA GLN A 82 -0.35 0.57 6.38
C GLN A 82 1.02 1.19 6.09
N ALA A 83 1.54 2.04 6.98
CA ALA A 83 2.88 2.61 6.85
C ALA A 83 3.95 1.50 6.89
N LEU A 84 3.86 0.57 7.85
CA LEU A 84 4.79 -0.57 7.95
C LEU A 84 4.77 -1.44 6.68
N TRP A 85 3.58 -1.79 6.18
CA TRP A 85 3.41 -2.56 4.95
C TRP A 85 4.11 -1.90 3.75
N LEU A 86 3.85 -0.59 3.57
CA LEU A 86 4.38 0.17 2.45
C LEU A 86 5.90 0.34 2.56
N GLU A 87 6.41 0.73 3.73
CA GLU A 87 7.84 0.93 3.94
C GLU A 87 8.61 -0.39 3.81
N ALA A 88 8.08 -1.51 4.29
CA ALA A 88 8.73 -2.81 4.14
C ALA A 88 8.92 -3.16 2.66
N HIS A 89 7.86 -3.05 1.85
CA HIS A 89 7.96 -3.31 0.42
C HIS A 89 8.82 -2.29 -0.33
N TYR A 90 8.89 -1.02 0.14
CA TYR A 90 9.84 -0.06 -0.42
C TYR A 90 11.27 -0.47 -0.12
N GLN A 91 11.60 -0.83 1.13
CA GLN A 91 12.95 -1.25 1.53
C GLN A 91 13.40 -2.49 0.77
N GLU A 92 12.54 -3.51 0.61
CA GLU A 92 12.84 -4.68 -0.22
C GLU A 92 13.12 -4.29 -1.68
N ALA A 93 12.29 -3.42 -2.25
CA ALA A 93 12.45 -2.98 -3.63
C ALA A 93 13.67 -2.08 -3.84
N GLU A 94 14.06 -1.26 -2.86
CA GLU A 94 15.30 -0.48 -2.85
C GLU A 94 16.52 -1.40 -2.80
N LYS A 95 16.50 -2.38 -1.89
CA LYS A 95 17.57 -3.38 -1.75
C LYS A 95 17.77 -4.18 -3.03
N LEU A 96 16.68 -4.62 -3.67
CA LEU A 96 16.74 -5.35 -4.94
C LEU A 96 17.29 -4.49 -6.10
N ARG A 97 17.03 -3.19 -6.08
CA ARG A 97 17.44 -2.27 -7.16
C ARG A 97 18.80 -1.64 -6.93
N GLY A 98 19.32 -1.65 -5.71
CA GLY A 98 20.56 -0.98 -5.33
C GLY A 98 20.49 0.55 -5.42
N ARG A 99 19.28 1.14 -5.45
CA ARG A 99 19.09 2.60 -5.49
C ARG A 99 17.76 3.02 -4.83
N PRO A 100 17.67 4.28 -4.34
CA PRO A 100 16.41 4.82 -3.80
C PRO A 100 15.25 4.78 -4.82
N LEU A 101 14.03 4.56 -4.32
CA LEU A 101 12.83 4.56 -5.17
C LEU A 101 12.32 5.98 -5.42
N GLY A 102 12.21 6.33 -6.70
CA GLY A 102 11.47 7.51 -7.13
C GLY A 102 9.95 7.32 -7.04
N PRO A 103 9.16 8.40 -7.22
CA PRO A 103 7.70 8.36 -7.11
C PRO A 103 7.02 7.30 -8.00
N VAL A 104 7.53 7.10 -9.22
CA VAL A 104 7.00 6.10 -10.17
C VAL A 104 7.29 4.67 -9.70
N ASP A 105 8.45 4.44 -9.11
CA ASP A 105 8.81 3.13 -8.58
C ASP A 105 7.98 2.81 -7.32
N LYS A 106 7.80 3.77 -6.40
CA LYS A 106 6.88 3.62 -5.26
C LYS A 106 5.44 3.36 -5.71
N TYR A 107 4.97 4.03 -6.76
CA TYR A 107 3.66 3.73 -7.36
C TYR A 107 3.55 2.28 -7.87
N ARG A 108 4.59 1.78 -8.56
CA ARG A 108 4.63 0.39 -9.05
C ARG A 108 4.60 -0.61 -7.89
N VAL A 109 5.32 -0.34 -6.81
CA VAL A 109 5.30 -1.17 -5.60
C VAL A 109 3.90 -1.23 -5.00
N ARG A 110 3.25 -0.08 -4.75
CA ARG A 110 1.86 -0.02 -4.24
C ARG A 110 0.86 -0.76 -5.11
N LYS A 111 1.06 -0.72 -6.43
CA LYS A 111 0.21 -1.44 -7.38
C LYS A 111 0.45 -2.95 -7.36
N LYS A 112 1.70 -3.39 -7.17
CA LYS A 112 2.05 -4.81 -7.10
C LYS A 112 1.64 -5.44 -5.77
N PHE A 113 1.74 -4.68 -4.68
CA PHE A 113 1.44 -5.11 -3.32
C PHE A 113 0.40 -4.16 -2.69
N PRO A 114 -0.88 -4.30 -3.07
CA PRO A 114 -1.95 -3.49 -2.48
C PRO A 114 -2.09 -3.78 -0.98
N LEU A 115 -2.64 -2.82 -0.23
CA LEU A 115 -2.93 -3.01 1.19
C LEU A 115 -3.91 -4.18 1.40
N PRO A 116 -3.65 -5.08 2.35
CA PRO A 116 -4.57 -6.18 2.65
C PRO A 116 -5.84 -5.66 3.35
N ARG A 117 -6.98 -6.33 3.13
CA ARG A 117 -8.31 -5.91 3.63
C ARG A 117 -8.44 -5.89 5.16
N THR A 118 -7.51 -6.54 5.83
CA THR A 118 -7.32 -6.62 7.28
C THR A 118 -6.88 -5.30 7.91
N ILE A 119 -6.17 -4.45 7.15
CA ILE A 119 -5.70 -3.13 7.59
C ILE A 119 -6.21 -1.99 6.70
N TRP A 120 -7.20 -2.27 5.85
CA TRP A 120 -7.74 -1.30 4.90
C TRP A 120 -9.16 -1.64 4.47
N ASP A 121 -10.05 -0.65 4.56
CA ASP A 121 -11.49 -0.80 4.30
C ASP A 121 -11.86 -0.96 2.81
N GLY A 122 -10.88 -0.94 1.90
CA GLY A 122 -11.10 -1.21 0.48
C GLY A 122 -11.62 -0.02 -0.35
N GLU A 123 -11.74 1.16 0.24
CA GLU A 123 -12.12 2.38 -0.48
C GLU A 123 -11.02 2.80 -1.48
N GLN A 124 -11.11 2.29 -2.71
CA GLN A 124 -10.26 2.76 -3.80
C GLN A 124 -10.81 4.08 -4.34
N LYS A 125 -10.03 5.16 -4.22
CA LYS A 125 -10.21 6.30 -5.11
C LYS A 125 -9.81 5.86 -6.52
N THR A 126 -10.79 5.59 -7.37
CA THR A 126 -10.53 5.31 -8.77
C THR A 126 -9.98 6.57 -9.43
N HIS A 127 -8.68 6.61 -9.68
CA HIS A 127 -8.04 7.70 -10.44
C HIS A 127 -8.32 7.65 -11.95
N CYS A 128 -9.28 6.82 -12.37
CA CYS A 128 -9.75 6.79 -13.75
C CYS A 128 -10.78 7.90 -13.96
N PHE A 129 -10.76 8.51 -15.14
CA PHE A 129 -11.85 9.41 -15.53
C PHE A 129 -13.18 8.67 -15.57
N LYS A 130 -14.29 9.40 -15.36
CA LYS A 130 -15.65 8.86 -15.50
C LYS A 130 -15.83 8.21 -16.87
N GLU A 131 -16.68 7.19 -16.98
CA GLU A 131 -16.88 6.45 -18.25
C GLU A 131 -17.23 7.38 -19.40
N ARG A 132 -18.15 8.33 -19.19
CA ARG A 132 -18.52 9.36 -20.19
C ARG A 132 -17.31 10.13 -20.72
N THR A 133 -16.43 10.60 -19.83
CA THR A 133 -15.19 11.29 -20.21
C THR A 133 -14.24 10.37 -20.97
N ARG A 134 -14.10 9.11 -20.53
CA ARG A 134 -13.26 8.11 -21.22
C ARG A 134 -13.76 7.80 -22.63
N HIS A 135 -15.08 7.65 -22.79
CA HIS A 135 -15.71 7.39 -24.07
C HIS A 135 -15.47 8.56 -25.04
N LEU A 136 -15.73 9.81 -24.61
CA LEU A 136 -15.50 10.99 -25.45
C LEU A 136 -14.03 11.13 -25.91
N LEU A 137 -13.07 10.85 -25.03
CA LEU A 137 -11.65 10.85 -25.40
C LEU A 137 -11.29 9.74 -26.39
N ARG A 138 -11.92 8.56 -26.28
CA ARG A 138 -11.71 7.43 -27.21
C ARG A 138 -12.25 7.74 -28.60
N GLU A 139 -13.46 8.29 -28.70
CA GLU A 139 -14.07 8.70 -29.98
C GLU A 139 -13.17 9.71 -30.71
N TRP A 140 -12.73 10.74 -30.01
CA TRP A 140 -11.82 11.74 -30.58
C TRP A 140 -10.48 11.15 -31.00
N TYR A 141 -9.95 10.19 -30.25
CA TYR A 141 -8.69 9.54 -30.57
C TYR A 141 -8.73 8.75 -31.88
N LEU A 142 -9.88 8.14 -32.21
CA LEU A 142 -10.05 7.42 -33.48
C LEU A 142 -10.01 8.38 -34.68
N GLN A 143 -10.47 9.62 -34.48
CA GLN A 143 -10.46 10.66 -35.52
C GLN A 143 -9.09 11.33 -35.65
N ASP A 144 -8.51 11.78 -34.54
CA ASP A 144 -7.21 12.45 -34.50
C ASP A 144 -6.40 12.05 -33.25
N PRO A 145 -5.42 11.13 -33.38
CA PRO A 145 -4.55 10.73 -32.28
C PRO A 145 -3.56 11.82 -31.82
N TYR A 146 -3.41 12.92 -32.56
CA TYR A 146 -2.42 13.98 -32.32
C TYR A 146 -3.05 15.39 -32.29
N PRO A 147 -3.99 15.67 -31.36
CA PRO A 147 -4.68 16.94 -31.32
C PRO A 147 -3.72 18.11 -31.06
N ASN A 148 -3.93 19.21 -31.79
CA ASN A 148 -3.17 20.46 -31.60
C ASN A 148 -3.55 21.17 -30.27
N PRO A 149 -2.81 22.20 -29.83
CA PRO A 149 -3.08 22.90 -28.57
C PRO A 149 -4.48 23.52 -28.43
N SER A 150 -5.06 23.99 -29.53
CA SER A 150 -6.44 24.53 -29.53
C SER A 150 -7.44 23.40 -29.29
N LYS A 151 -7.27 22.30 -30.02
CA LYS A 151 -8.15 21.13 -29.88
C LYS A 151 -8.07 20.49 -28.50
N LYS A 152 -6.88 20.46 -27.88
CA LYS A 152 -6.73 20.02 -26.48
C LYS A 152 -7.52 20.89 -25.50
N ARG A 153 -7.61 22.20 -25.72
CA ARG A 153 -8.41 23.11 -24.89
C ARG A 153 -9.91 22.87 -25.05
N GLU A 154 -10.37 22.67 -26.29
CA GLU A 154 -11.76 22.30 -26.57
C GLU A 154 -12.14 20.97 -25.90
N LEU A 155 -11.30 19.95 -26.03
CA LEU A 155 -11.51 18.66 -25.37
C LEU A 155 -11.51 18.78 -23.84
N ALA A 156 -10.63 19.62 -23.29
CA ALA A 156 -10.59 19.90 -21.85
C ALA A 156 -11.93 20.50 -21.38
N GLN A 157 -12.48 21.48 -22.11
CA GLN A 157 -13.79 22.06 -21.82
C GLN A 157 -14.91 21.02 -21.93
N ALA A 158 -14.94 20.22 -23.00
CA ALA A 158 -15.98 19.21 -23.23
C ALA A 158 -15.95 18.05 -22.20
N THR A 159 -14.77 17.75 -21.65
CA THR A 159 -14.58 16.64 -20.70
C THR A 159 -14.57 17.05 -19.23
N GLY A 160 -14.48 18.35 -18.93
CA GLY A 160 -14.23 18.86 -17.58
C GLY A 160 -12.84 18.53 -17.05
N LEU A 161 -11.87 18.25 -17.93
CA LEU A 161 -10.48 17.96 -17.58
C LEU A 161 -9.60 19.20 -17.82
N THR A 162 -8.36 19.17 -17.33
CA THR A 162 -7.36 20.17 -17.72
C THR A 162 -6.73 19.83 -19.08
N PRO A 163 -6.25 20.82 -19.85
CA PRO A 163 -5.53 20.56 -21.10
C PRO A 163 -4.33 19.61 -20.93
N THR A 164 -3.67 19.66 -19.77
CA THR A 164 -2.57 18.75 -19.39
C THR A 164 -3.07 17.31 -19.21
N GLN A 165 -4.20 17.10 -18.53
CA GLN A 165 -4.81 15.77 -18.37
C GLN A 165 -5.19 15.15 -19.71
N VAL A 166 -5.80 15.94 -20.61
CA VAL A 166 -6.11 15.52 -21.98
C VAL A 166 -4.81 15.17 -22.72
N GLY A 167 -3.81 16.06 -22.71
CA GLY A 167 -2.52 15.80 -23.35
C GLY A 167 -1.83 14.52 -22.87
N ASN A 168 -1.85 14.27 -21.56
CA ASN A 168 -1.31 13.06 -20.95
C ASN A 168 -2.10 11.82 -21.35
N TRP A 169 -3.43 11.91 -21.43
CA TRP A 169 -4.27 10.79 -21.86
C TRP A 169 -3.93 10.34 -23.29
N PHE A 170 -3.83 11.28 -24.23
CA PHE A 170 -3.48 10.99 -25.63
C PHE A 170 -2.06 10.42 -25.74
N LYS A 171 -1.08 11.02 -25.03
CA LYS A 171 0.29 10.50 -24.96
C LYS A 171 0.32 9.04 -24.46
N ASN A 172 -0.37 8.77 -23.36
CA ASN A 172 -0.42 7.43 -22.75
C ASN A 172 -1.17 6.42 -23.62
N ARG A 173 -2.21 6.84 -24.36
CA ARG A 173 -2.92 5.98 -25.31
C ARG A 173 -2.00 5.54 -26.45
N ARG A 174 -1.29 6.47 -27.10
CA ARG A 174 -0.32 6.14 -28.16
C ARG A 174 0.80 5.23 -27.67
N GLN A 175 1.30 5.43 -26.45
CA GLN A 175 2.31 4.54 -25.85
C GLN A 175 1.79 3.11 -25.68
N ARG A 176 0.54 2.93 -25.23
CA ARG A 176 -0.09 1.61 -25.11
C ARG A 176 -0.29 0.93 -26.46
N ASP A 177 -0.71 1.68 -27.47
CA ASP A 177 -0.95 1.11 -28.81
C ASP A 177 0.38 0.63 -29.45
N ARG A 178 1.46 1.41 -29.30
CA ARG A 178 2.81 0.96 -29.72
C ARG A 178 3.28 -0.28 -28.97
N ALA A 179 3.07 -0.33 -27.66
CA ALA A 179 3.45 -1.48 -26.85
C ALA A 179 2.64 -2.74 -27.20
N ALA A 180 1.36 -2.59 -27.56
CA ALA A 180 0.52 -3.69 -28.04
C ALA A 180 0.96 -4.17 -29.43
N ALA A 181 1.25 -3.25 -30.36
CA ALA A 181 1.77 -3.58 -31.68
C ALA A 181 3.11 -4.34 -31.61
N ALA A 182 4.00 -3.97 -30.67
CA ALA A 182 5.28 -4.64 -30.47
C ALA A 182 5.18 -6.05 -29.85
N LYS A 183 4.06 -6.40 -29.21
CA LYS A 183 3.81 -7.75 -28.64
C LYS A 183 3.19 -8.72 -29.64
N ASN A 184 2.56 -8.21 -30.70
CA ASN A 184 1.88 -8.99 -31.73
C ASN A 184 2.76 -9.21 -32.97
N ARG A 185 4.08 -8.98 -32.85
CA ARG A 185 5.08 -9.08 -33.90
C ARG A 185 6.17 -10.03 -33.43
#